data_AF-A0A5C0XLN1-F1
#
_entry.id   AF-A0A5C0XLN1-F1
#
_cell.length_a   1.000
_cell.length_b   1.000
_cell.length_c   1.000
_cell.angle_alpha   90.00
_cell.angle_beta   90.00
_cell.angle_gamma   90.00
#
_symmetry.space_group_name_H-M   'P 1'
#
loop_
_entity.id
_entity.type
_entity.pdbx_description
1 polymer ?
#
loop_
_entity_poly.entity_id
_entity_poly.type
_entity_poly.pdbx_seq_one_letter_code
_entity_poly.pdbx_strand_id
1 'polypeptide(L)'
;MRELLQLIAGVGFGTLTGLTPGLHVNSLSRLSLPIPTLFVMGLVHTFLDSIPSALFGVPDADDSVPSLLPSHRLVLEGKFGEVVKLSLFASTLALIFSIATLPAYFLVAPKYSFKIGIIFVVFLSLFLILSQGNKLGALVIFLLAGFLGYEVFSLPISDPFYPLFTGLFALPLLVDSYLHPPKSVKVYDAPLRIPSWRLVKFSIFGTFFGALASLLPTLTAGQASLLGSKFTKDDREFLTIVYSTNTAAYSFSLANLALTGKTRNGVMVAIGNVSIQELPFLYLLGLSASMLLLIFAPRLAIIIGKVAFRQYRPTILGIIVFLFLLGFLYDGILGVLVMISAMFLGFVAPLWKVRRVTYMGVLMFPILVESVI
;
A
#
# COMPACT_ATOMS: atom_id res chain seq x y z
N MET A 1 14.48 3.82 29.01
CA MET A 1 15.25 4.74 28.11
C MET A 1 15.54 4.09 26.77
N ARG A 2 15.92 2.81 26.76
CA ARG A 2 16.14 2.02 25.55
C ARG A 2 14.87 1.91 24.67
N GLU A 3 13.72 1.76 25.30
CA GLU A 3 12.40 1.64 24.66
C GLU A 3 12.03 2.94 23.94
N LEU A 4 12.27 4.08 24.58
CA LEU A 4 12.04 5.40 23.98
C LEU A 4 12.95 5.64 22.78
N LEU A 5 14.22 5.24 22.86
CA LEU A 5 15.15 5.32 21.72
C LEU A 5 14.68 4.44 20.56
N GLN A 6 14.21 3.22 20.84
CA GLN A 6 13.66 2.32 19.83
C GLN A 6 12.41 2.87 19.16
N LEU A 7 11.51 3.49 19.94
CA LEU A 7 10.33 4.18 19.45
C LEU A 7 10.71 5.34 18.53
N ILE A 8 11.59 6.23 18.98
CA ILE A 8 12.04 7.40 18.20
C ILE A 8 12.74 6.95 16.91
N ALA A 9 13.63 5.96 16.98
CA ALA A 9 14.29 5.41 15.80
C ALA A 9 13.28 4.81 14.82
N GLY A 10 12.32 4.03 15.32
CA GLY A 10 11.27 3.44 14.49
C GLY A 10 10.41 4.51 13.81
N VAL A 11 10.01 5.55 14.55
CA VAL A 11 9.27 6.69 13.99
C VAL A 11 10.10 7.42 12.94
N GLY A 12 11.40 7.65 13.18
CA GLY A 12 12.31 8.27 12.21
C GLY A 12 12.42 7.48 10.91
N PHE A 13 12.78 6.20 10.98
CA PHE A 13 12.91 5.33 9.80
C PHE A 13 11.57 5.11 9.10
N GLY A 14 10.47 4.98 9.85
CA GLY A 14 9.14 4.85 9.29
C GLY A 14 8.70 6.11 8.56
N THR A 15 9.06 7.28 9.08
CA THR A 15 8.82 8.57 8.41
C THR A 15 9.64 8.69 7.13
N LEU A 16 10.90 8.29 7.16
CA LEU A 16 11.77 8.27 5.97
C LEU A 16 11.20 7.36 4.87
N THR A 17 10.85 6.12 5.21
CA THR A 17 10.28 5.16 4.25
C THR A 17 8.89 5.58 3.77
N GLY A 18 8.01 6.04 4.66
CA GLY A 18 6.65 6.42 4.31
C GLY A 18 6.56 7.68 3.44
N LEU A 19 7.50 8.62 3.58
CA LEU A 19 7.47 9.89 2.83
C LEU A 19 8.38 9.90 1.59
N THR A 20 9.24 8.90 1.43
CA THR A 20 10.12 8.80 0.25
C THR A 20 9.47 7.89 -0.80
N PRO A 21 9.08 8.41 -1.98
CA PRO A 21 8.49 7.59 -3.04
C PRO A 21 9.37 6.39 -3.40
N GLY A 22 8.77 5.19 -3.40
CA GLY A 22 9.44 3.94 -3.75
C GLY A 22 10.38 3.37 -2.70
N LEU A 23 10.74 4.09 -1.64
CA LEU A 23 11.55 3.52 -0.57
C LEU A 23 10.65 2.68 0.35
N HIS A 24 10.67 1.36 0.19
CA HIS A 24 9.86 0.48 1.01
C HIS A 24 10.59 0.06 2.29
N VAL A 25 9.83 -0.31 3.31
CA VAL A 25 10.34 -0.82 4.58
C VAL A 25 11.22 -2.06 4.44
N ASN A 26 11.04 -2.85 3.37
CA ASN A 26 11.84 -4.04 3.06
C ASN A 26 13.30 -3.70 2.75
N SER A 27 13.56 -2.49 2.27
CA SER A 27 14.89 -2.00 1.93
C SER A 27 15.71 -1.76 3.19
N LEU A 28 15.08 -1.14 4.20
CA LEU A 28 15.72 -0.84 5.47
C LEU A 28 15.65 -2.01 6.46
N SER A 29 14.77 -2.99 6.25
CA SER A 29 14.69 -4.17 7.11
C SER A 29 15.91 -5.09 6.99
N ARG A 30 16.78 -4.87 5.99
CA ARG A 30 18.11 -5.50 5.89
C ARG A 30 19.11 -4.94 6.90
N LEU A 31 18.83 -3.77 7.48
CA LEU A 31 19.60 -3.23 8.58
C LEU A 31 19.27 -4.04 9.84
N SER A 32 20.29 -4.48 10.58
CA SER A 32 20.16 -5.26 11.81
C SER A 32 19.58 -4.42 12.96
N LEU A 33 18.31 -4.03 12.85
CA LEU A 33 17.60 -3.19 13.81
C LEU A 33 16.84 -4.05 14.85
N PRO A 34 16.64 -3.54 16.08
CA PRO A 34 15.84 -4.24 17.08
C PRO A 34 14.39 -4.46 16.64
N ILE A 35 13.78 -5.58 17.04
CA ILE A 35 12.37 -5.92 16.74
C ILE A 35 11.40 -4.76 17.03
N PRO A 36 11.46 -4.05 18.17
CA PRO A 36 10.56 -2.93 18.43
C PRO A 36 10.71 -1.78 17.43
N THR A 37 11.95 -1.50 17.01
CA THR A 37 12.25 -0.48 16.01
C THR A 37 11.74 -0.89 14.63
N LEU A 38 11.94 -2.15 14.22
CA LEU A 38 11.41 -2.69 12.97
C LEU A 38 9.88 -2.63 12.93
N PHE A 39 9.22 -3.05 14.01
CA PHE A 39 7.77 -3.04 14.10
C PHE A 39 7.21 -1.61 13.98
N VAL A 40 7.75 -0.67 14.78
CA VAL A 40 7.32 0.73 14.76
C VAL A 40 7.61 1.37 13.40
N MET A 41 8.76 1.08 12.79
CA MET A 41 9.11 1.57 11.45
C MET A 41 8.08 1.15 10.41
N GLY A 42 7.77 -0.16 10.34
CA GLY A 42 6.79 -0.66 9.39
C GLY A 42 5.38 -0.13 9.67
N LEU A 43 5.01 0.04 10.94
CA LEU A 43 3.71 0.61 11.30
C LEU A 43 3.61 2.06 10.83
N VAL A 44 4.59 2.89 11.17
CA VAL A 44 4.64 4.31 10.80
C VAL A 44 4.65 4.49 9.28
N HIS A 45 5.32 3.60 8.54
CA HIS A 45 5.25 3.58 7.08
C HIS A 45 3.81 3.50 6.57
N THR A 46 2.99 2.56 7.09
CA THR A 46 1.59 2.40 6.64
C THR A 46 0.68 3.60 6.92
N PHE A 47 1.09 4.52 7.79
CA PHE A 47 0.36 5.75 8.08
C PHE A 47 0.68 6.85 7.05
N LEU A 48 1.89 6.82 6.50
CA LEU A 48 2.50 7.91 5.74
C LEU A 48 2.69 7.59 4.25
N ASP A 49 2.74 6.32 3.86
CA ASP A 49 2.93 5.83 2.49
C ASP A 49 1.85 6.31 1.49
N SER A 50 0.69 6.70 2.00
CA SER A 50 -0.38 7.33 1.23
C SER A 50 -0.04 8.75 0.77
N ILE A 51 0.85 9.46 1.47
CA ILE A 51 1.16 10.87 1.24
C ILE A 51 1.90 11.05 -0.09
N PRO A 52 3.01 10.34 -0.39
CA PRO A 52 3.68 10.48 -1.67
C PRO A 52 2.79 10.07 -2.85
N SER A 53 2.02 8.99 -2.70
CA SER A 53 1.09 8.51 -3.73
C SER A 53 0.01 9.54 -4.05
N ALA A 54 -0.50 10.26 -3.05
CA ALA A 54 -1.47 11.33 -3.23
C ALA A 54 -0.87 12.60 -3.88
N LEU A 55 0.44 12.86 -3.70
CA LEU A 55 1.11 14.06 -4.21
C LEU A 55 1.65 13.90 -5.64
N PHE A 56 2.40 12.84 -5.89
CA PHE A 56 3.29 12.77 -7.06
C PHE A 56 2.72 12.04 -8.27
N GLY A 57 1.50 11.50 -8.17
CA GLY A 57 0.82 10.78 -9.25
C GLY A 57 -0.47 11.45 -9.73
N VAL A 58 -0.60 12.77 -9.58
CA VAL A 58 -1.81 13.52 -9.92
C VAL A 58 -1.66 14.11 -11.33
N PRO A 59 -2.23 13.49 -12.39
CA PRO A 59 -2.32 14.15 -13.69
C PRO A 59 -3.41 15.23 -13.70
N ASP A 60 -3.36 16.12 -14.70
CA ASP A 60 -4.38 17.16 -14.90
C ASP A 60 -5.77 16.54 -15.13
N ALA A 61 -6.81 17.25 -14.70
CA ALA A 61 -8.19 16.83 -14.85
C ALA A 61 -8.75 17.32 -16.19
N ASP A 62 -8.53 16.56 -17.26
CA ASP A 62 -9.45 16.60 -18.39
C ASP A 62 -10.54 15.52 -18.18
N ASP A 63 -11.80 15.91 -18.42
CA ASP A 63 -13.05 15.19 -18.13
C ASP A 63 -13.15 13.75 -18.70
N SER A 64 -12.17 13.31 -19.47
CA SER A 64 -12.14 12.01 -20.16
C SER A 64 -11.39 10.89 -19.44
N VAL A 65 -10.84 11.11 -18.23
CA VAL A 65 -9.95 10.13 -17.59
C VAL A 65 -10.64 9.39 -16.41
N PRO A 66 -11.31 8.24 -16.64
CA PRO A 66 -11.90 7.40 -15.58
C PRO A 66 -10.86 6.70 -14.66
N SER A 67 -9.57 7.08 -14.74
CA SER A 67 -8.48 6.43 -14.01
C SER A 67 -7.90 7.22 -12.83
N LEU A 68 -8.42 8.41 -12.52
CA LEU A 68 -7.97 9.15 -11.32
C LEU A 68 -8.31 8.36 -10.05
N LEU A 69 -7.32 8.21 -9.17
CA LEU A 69 -7.56 7.62 -7.86
C LEU A 69 -8.41 8.58 -7.00
N PRO A 70 -9.24 8.06 -6.08
CA PRO A 70 -10.00 8.88 -5.13
C PRO A 70 -9.15 9.92 -4.39
N SER A 71 -7.90 9.57 -4.03
CA SER A 71 -6.95 10.50 -3.40
C SER A 71 -6.58 11.66 -4.34
N HIS A 72 -6.35 11.38 -5.63
CA HIS A 72 -6.00 12.40 -6.62
C HIS A 72 -7.15 13.38 -6.86
N ARG A 73 -8.41 12.90 -6.92
CA ARG A 73 -9.59 13.77 -6.99
C ARG A 73 -9.65 14.74 -5.82
N LEU A 74 -9.48 14.26 -4.59
CA LEU A 74 -9.47 15.12 -3.41
C LEU A 74 -8.30 16.12 -3.42
N VAL A 75 -7.13 15.71 -3.91
CA VAL A 75 -5.96 16.61 -4.01
C VAL A 75 -6.20 17.72 -5.04
N LEU A 76 -6.78 17.40 -6.21
CA LEU A 76 -7.17 18.39 -7.23
C LEU A 76 -8.21 19.39 -6.70
N GLU A 77 -9.10 18.94 -5.81
CA GLU A 77 -10.04 19.82 -5.10
C GLU A 77 -9.40 20.69 -4.00
N GLY A 78 -8.08 20.62 -3.81
CA GLY A 78 -7.34 21.34 -2.76
C GLY A 78 -7.48 20.73 -1.37
N LYS A 79 -7.93 19.47 -1.26
CA LYS A 79 -8.22 18.79 0.01
C LYS A 79 -7.08 17.86 0.45
N PHE A 80 -5.85 18.14 0.04
CA PHE A 80 -4.68 17.34 0.41
C PHE A 80 -4.54 17.16 1.94
N GLY A 81 -4.68 18.24 2.72
CA GLY A 81 -4.60 18.14 4.19
C GLY A 81 -5.68 17.23 4.82
N GLU A 82 -6.84 17.12 4.18
CA GLU A 82 -7.91 16.21 4.59
C GLU A 82 -7.52 14.76 4.30
N VAL A 83 -6.92 14.47 3.13
CA VAL A 83 -6.41 13.13 2.79
C VAL A 83 -5.36 12.66 3.80
N VAL A 84 -4.45 13.54 4.21
CA VAL A 84 -3.43 13.23 5.24
C VAL A 84 -4.09 12.88 6.57
N LYS A 85 -5.01 13.73 7.06
CA LYS A 85 -5.74 13.46 8.31
C LYS A 85 -6.53 12.16 8.22
N LEU A 86 -7.19 11.92 7.09
CA LEU A 86 -7.96 10.70 6.85
C LEU A 86 -7.07 9.46 6.98
N SER A 87 -5.88 9.46 6.38
CA SER A 87 -4.88 8.39 6.53
C SER A 87 -4.53 8.16 8.00
N LEU A 88 -4.12 9.22 8.71
CA LEU A 88 -3.67 9.11 10.10
C LEU A 88 -4.77 8.59 11.03
N PHE A 89 -5.99 9.15 10.95
CA PHE A 89 -7.10 8.74 11.79
C PHE A 89 -7.61 7.34 11.43
N ALA A 90 -7.73 7.00 10.14
CA ALA A 90 -8.16 5.67 9.71
C ALA A 90 -7.16 4.59 10.12
N SER A 91 -5.86 4.85 10.01
CA SER A 91 -4.79 3.94 10.44
C SER A 91 -4.74 3.80 11.96
N THR A 92 -4.95 4.89 12.72
CA THR A 92 -5.05 4.84 14.19
C THR A 92 -6.21 3.96 14.64
N LEU A 93 -7.41 4.20 14.08
CA LEU A 93 -8.59 3.38 14.37
C LEU A 93 -8.38 1.92 13.96
N ALA A 94 -7.75 1.67 12.83
CA ALA A 94 -7.45 0.31 12.37
C ALA A 94 -6.51 -0.43 13.33
N LEU A 95 -5.49 0.24 13.87
CA LEU A 95 -4.62 -0.34 14.89
C LEU A 95 -5.40 -0.68 16.17
N ILE A 96 -6.25 0.23 16.64
CA ILE A 96 -7.10 0.01 17.82
C ILE A 96 -8.05 -1.17 17.59
N PHE A 97 -8.74 -1.21 16.45
CA PHE A 97 -9.66 -2.31 16.13
C PHE A 97 -8.93 -3.63 15.89
N SER A 98 -7.73 -3.60 15.32
CA SER A 98 -6.90 -4.81 15.16
C SER A 98 -6.60 -5.40 16.54
N ILE A 99 -6.12 -4.58 17.50
CA ILE A 99 -5.87 -4.98 18.89
C ILE A 99 -7.14 -5.53 19.54
N ALA A 100 -8.27 -4.81 19.42
CA ALA A 100 -9.55 -5.21 20.01
C ALA A 100 -10.08 -6.55 19.45
N THR A 101 -9.76 -6.87 18.20
CA THR A 101 -10.22 -8.09 17.52
C THR A 101 -9.18 -9.22 17.50
N LEU A 102 -8.00 -9.03 18.12
CA LEU A 102 -6.97 -10.08 18.25
C LEU A 102 -7.51 -11.39 18.84
N PRO A 103 -8.35 -11.40 19.89
CA PRO A 103 -8.87 -12.66 20.43
C PRO A 103 -9.63 -13.49 19.39
N ALA A 104 -10.43 -12.83 18.55
CA ALA A 104 -11.13 -13.50 17.44
C ALA A 104 -10.14 -13.96 16.36
N TYR A 105 -9.14 -13.14 16.04
CA TYR A 105 -8.09 -13.49 15.08
C TYR A 105 -7.31 -14.74 15.50
N PHE A 106 -7.01 -14.89 16.80
CA PHE A 106 -6.29 -16.04 17.36
C PHE A 106 -7.05 -17.37 17.15
N LEU A 107 -8.38 -17.31 17.09
CA LEU A 107 -9.23 -18.48 16.83
C LEU A 107 -9.31 -18.84 15.34
N VAL A 108 -9.09 -17.87 14.45
CA VAL A 108 -9.28 -18.02 13.00
C VAL A 108 -7.95 -18.29 12.28
N ALA A 109 -6.89 -17.56 12.61
CA ALA A 109 -5.61 -17.62 11.90
C ALA A 109 -5.00 -19.03 11.84
N PRO A 110 -4.99 -19.83 12.93
CA PRO A 110 -4.46 -21.20 12.90
C PRO A 110 -5.26 -22.15 12.00
N LYS A 111 -6.52 -21.83 11.67
CA LYS A 111 -7.39 -22.64 10.80
C LYS A 111 -7.14 -22.39 9.32
N TYR A 112 -6.33 -21.39 8.96
CA TYR A 112 -5.99 -21.11 7.57
C TYR A 112 -5.21 -22.29 6.95
N SER A 113 -5.65 -22.71 5.77
CA SER A 113 -4.95 -23.72 4.97
C SER A 113 -4.65 -23.17 3.57
N PHE A 114 -3.61 -23.73 2.94
CA PHE A 114 -3.21 -23.35 1.59
C PHE A 114 -4.35 -23.52 0.56
N LYS A 115 -5.18 -24.57 0.70
CA LYS A 115 -6.36 -24.80 -0.15
C LYS A 115 -7.36 -23.64 -0.10
N ILE A 116 -7.62 -23.09 1.09
CA ILE A 116 -8.48 -21.91 1.25
C ILE A 116 -7.86 -20.71 0.50
N GLY A 117 -6.53 -20.57 0.58
CA GLY A 117 -5.79 -19.54 -0.16
C GLY A 117 -6.02 -19.64 -1.67
N ILE A 118 -5.85 -20.83 -2.27
CA ILE A 118 -6.04 -21.03 -3.72
C ILE A 118 -7.49 -20.73 -4.13
N ILE A 119 -8.48 -21.28 -3.41
CA ILE A 119 -9.90 -21.02 -3.69
C ILE A 119 -10.19 -19.52 -3.68
N PHE A 120 -9.60 -18.80 -2.72
CA PHE A 120 -9.73 -17.36 -2.64
C PHE A 120 -9.06 -16.64 -3.81
N VAL A 121 -7.86 -17.05 -4.24
CA VAL A 121 -7.20 -16.46 -5.43
C VAL A 121 -8.05 -16.65 -6.68
N VAL A 122 -8.65 -17.84 -6.88
CA VAL A 122 -9.57 -18.09 -8.00
C VAL A 122 -10.77 -17.14 -7.92
N PHE A 123 -11.43 -17.08 -6.76
CA PHE A 123 -12.56 -16.17 -6.54
C PHE A 123 -12.18 -14.70 -6.84
N LEU A 124 -11.06 -14.24 -6.29
CA LEU A 124 -10.63 -12.86 -6.42
C LEU A 124 -10.24 -12.53 -7.87
N SER A 125 -9.56 -13.44 -8.57
CA SER A 125 -9.22 -13.30 -9.99
C SER A 125 -10.48 -13.14 -10.85
N LEU A 126 -11.46 -14.03 -10.66
CA LEU A 126 -12.75 -13.95 -11.34
C LEU A 126 -13.49 -12.66 -11.00
N PHE A 127 -13.53 -12.27 -9.74
CA PHE A 127 -14.16 -11.02 -9.30
C PHE A 127 -13.51 -9.79 -9.97
N LEU A 128 -12.18 -9.72 -10.00
CA LEU A 128 -11.45 -8.59 -10.59
C LEU A 128 -11.68 -8.45 -12.09
N ILE A 129 -11.84 -9.56 -12.82
CA ILE A 129 -12.12 -9.59 -14.26
C ILE A 129 -13.60 -9.27 -14.53
N LEU A 130 -14.51 -9.97 -13.86
CA LEU A 130 -15.96 -9.88 -14.11
C LEU A 130 -16.57 -8.55 -13.63
N SER A 131 -15.93 -7.86 -12.69
CA SER A 131 -16.37 -6.54 -12.20
C SER A 131 -16.02 -5.38 -13.15
N GLN A 132 -15.23 -5.62 -14.21
CA GLN A 132 -14.87 -4.58 -15.17
C GLN A 132 -15.95 -4.42 -16.24
N GLY A 133 -16.12 -3.19 -16.75
CA GLY A 133 -16.95 -2.95 -17.94
C GLY A 133 -16.38 -3.66 -19.17
N ASN A 134 -15.07 -3.50 -19.41
CA ASN A 134 -14.34 -4.20 -20.47
C ASN A 134 -13.74 -5.53 -19.93
N LYS A 135 -14.56 -6.57 -19.88
CA LYS A 135 -14.17 -7.90 -19.35
C LYS A 135 -13.07 -8.57 -20.15
N LEU A 136 -13.11 -8.47 -21.49
CA LEU A 136 -12.09 -9.07 -22.36
C LEU A 136 -10.75 -8.36 -22.18
N GLY A 137 -10.75 -7.03 -22.15
CA GLY A 137 -9.55 -6.25 -21.85
C GLY A 137 -8.99 -6.60 -20.47
N ALA A 138 -9.86 -6.77 -19.47
CA ALA A 138 -9.44 -7.17 -18.14
C ALA A 138 -8.81 -8.57 -18.11
N LEU A 139 -9.39 -9.55 -18.83
CA LEU A 139 -8.82 -10.89 -18.94
C LEU A 139 -7.44 -10.86 -19.60
N VAL A 140 -7.30 -10.14 -20.73
CA VAL A 140 -6.02 -10.01 -21.45
C VAL A 140 -4.96 -9.34 -20.57
N ILE A 141 -5.31 -8.22 -19.90
CA ILE A 141 -4.39 -7.53 -18.98
C ILE A 141 -3.99 -8.43 -17.81
N PHE A 142 -4.94 -9.16 -17.24
CA PHE A 142 -4.67 -10.09 -16.13
C PHE A 142 -3.68 -11.19 -16.56
N LEU A 143 -3.88 -11.78 -17.74
CA LEU A 143 -2.99 -12.81 -18.26
C LEU A 143 -1.62 -12.27 -18.66
N LEU A 144 -1.54 -11.10 -19.30
CA LEU A 144 -0.25 -10.47 -19.65
C LEU A 144 0.55 -10.11 -18.39
N ALA A 145 -0.11 -9.53 -17.38
CA ALA A 145 0.53 -9.24 -16.10
C ALA A 145 0.95 -10.53 -15.39
N GLY A 146 0.09 -11.56 -15.45
CA GLY A 146 0.37 -12.89 -14.91
C GLY A 146 1.58 -13.57 -15.52
N PHE A 147 1.68 -13.56 -16.84
CA PHE A 147 2.83 -14.08 -17.57
C PHE A 147 4.10 -13.30 -17.24
N LEU A 148 4.03 -11.96 -17.19
CA LEU A 148 5.16 -11.14 -16.75
C LEU A 148 5.63 -11.53 -15.34
N GLY A 149 4.71 -11.74 -14.40
CA GLY A 149 5.03 -12.18 -13.05
C GLY A 149 5.70 -13.55 -13.03
N TYR A 150 5.15 -14.51 -13.77
CA TYR A 150 5.66 -15.88 -13.87
C TYR A 150 7.12 -15.92 -14.36
N GLU A 151 7.42 -15.18 -15.43
CA GLU A 151 8.78 -15.07 -15.96
C GLU A 151 9.72 -14.38 -14.97
N VAL A 152 9.28 -13.27 -14.37
CA VAL A 152 10.11 -12.47 -13.46
C VAL A 152 10.45 -13.22 -12.18
N PHE A 153 9.55 -14.05 -11.64
CA PHE A 153 9.85 -14.89 -10.48
C PHE A 153 10.87 -16.01 -10.77
N SER A 154 11.13 -16.30 -12.05
CA SER A 154 12.16 -17.26 -12.47
C SER A 154 13.52 -16.59 -12.76
N LEU A 155 13.60 -15.26 -12.75
CA LEU A 155 14.83 -14.51 -12.99
C LEU A 155 15.74 -14.47 -11.74
N PRO A 156 17.07 -14.35 -11.90
CA PRO A 156 18.01 -14.23 -10.79
C PRO A 156 18.03 -12.79 -10.22
N ILE A 157 16.88 -12.33 -9.73
CA ILE A 157 16.71 -11.01 -9.09
C ILE A 157 16.44 -11.17 -7.59
N SER A 158 16.93 -10.20 -6.80
CA SER A 158 16.87 -10.24 -5.35
C SER A 158 15.52 -9.80 -4.80
N ASP A 159 14.88 -8.80 -5.41
CA ASP A 159 13.57 -8.29 -5.00
C ASP A 159 12.63 -8.14 -6.21
N PRO A 160 11.98 -9.22 -6.69
CA PRO A 160 11.11 -9.19 -7.87
C PRO A 160 9.92 -8.23 -7.72
N PHE A 161 9.48 -7.96 -6.48
CA PHE A 161 8.31 -7.12 -6.22
C PHE A 161 8.59 -5.65 -6.53
N TYR A 162 9.80 -5.17 -6.23
CA TYR A 162 10.18 -3.79 -6.46
C TYR A 162 10.05 -3.36 -7.94
N PRO A 163 10.71 -4.02 -8.92
CA PRO A 163 10.65 -3.60 -10.31
C PRO A 163 9.25 -3.82 -10.91
N LEU A 164 8.55 -4.90 -10.53
CA LEU A 164 7.19 -5.18 -11.00
C LEU A 164 6.19 -4.11 -10.55
N PHE A 165 6.10 -3.83 -9.26
CA PHE A 165 5.10 -2.87 -8.77
C PHE A 165 5.46 -1.43 -9.13
N THR A 166 6.74 -1.10 -9.16
CA THR A 166 7.19 0.23 -9.58
C THR A 166 6.86 0.46 -11.06
N GLY A 167 7.10 -0.53 -11.92
CA GLY A 167 6.71 -0.49 -13.33
C GLY A 167 5.20 -0.50 -13.55
N LEU A 168 4.44 -1.42 -12.95
CA LEU A 168 3.01 -1.57 -13.24
C LEU A 168 2.16 -0.40 -12.70
N PHE A 169 2.54 0.15 -11.54
CA PHE A 169 1.71 1.11 -10.81
C PHE A 169 2.30 2.50 -10.71
N ALA A 170 3.58 2.65 -10.34
CA ALA A 170 4.15 3.96 -10.01
C ALA A 170 4.62 4.74 -11.24
N LEU A 171 5.49 4.16 -12.07
CA LEU A 171 6.09 4.85 -13.21
C LEU A 171 5.07 5.36 -14.24
N PRO A 172 4.01 4.61 -14.62
CA PRO A 172 3.04 5.09 -15.59
C PRO A 172 2.27 6.30 -15.06
N LEU A 173 1.97 6.35 -13.76
CA LEU A 173 1.32 7.51 -13.11
C LEU A 173 2.26 8.72 -13.06
N LEU A 174 3.54 8.50 -12.75
CA LEU A 174 4.54 9.57 -12.68
C LEU A 174 4.81 10.16 -14.06
N VAL A 175 4.95 9.32 -15.09
CA VAL A 175 5.14 9.78 -16.48
C VAL A 175 3.92 10.57 -16.93
N ASP A 176 2.71 10.09 -16.68
CA ASP A 176 1.49 10.81 -17.03
C ASP A 176 1.38 12.16 -16.30
N SER A 177 1.72 12.20 -15.00
CA SER A 177 1.74 13.44 -14.20
C SER A 177 2.84 14.43 -14.64
N TYR A 178 3.95 13.94 -15.20
CA TYR A 178 5.00 14.79 -15.77
C TYR A 178 4.56 15.44 -17.07
N LEU A 179 3.94 14.66 -17.96
CA LEU A 179 3.43 15.10 -19.26
C LEU A 179 2.25 16.06 -19.08
N HIS A 180 1.31 15.70 -18.21
CA HIS A 180 0.07 16.41 -17.93
C HIS A 180 0.04 16.89 -16.46
N PRO A 181 0.89 17.86 -16.06
CA PRO A 181 0.90 18.35 -14.69
C PRO A 181 -0.38 19.12 -14.36
N PRO A 182 -0.87 19.08 -13.11
CA PRO A 182 -2.09 19.78 -12.73
C PRO A 182 -1.87 21.30 -12.76
N LYS A 183 -2.84 22.05 -13.26
CA LYS A 183 -2.74 23.51 -13.44
C LYS A 183 -2.44 24.27 -12.15
N SER A 184 -3.13 23.94 -11.05
CA SER A 184 -2.84 24.48 -9.72
C SER A 184 -3.47 23.61 -8.63
N VAL A 185 -2.68 23.22 -7.63
CA VAL A 185 -3.15 22.49 -6.45
C VAL A 185 -2.94 23.34 -5.20
N LYS A 186 -4.01 23.59 -4.45
CA LYS A 186 -3.94 24.29 -3.16
C LYS A 186 -3.50 23.32 -2.07
N VAL A 187 -2.37 23.60 -1.41
CA VAL A 187 -1.85 22.82 -0.28
C VAL A 187 -1.99 23.60 1.01
N TYR A 188 -2.98 23.22 1.82
CA TYR A 188 -3.23 23.83 3.13
C TYR A 188 -3.78 22.79 4.11
N ASP A 189 -3.86 23.20 5.38
CA ASP A 189 -4.43 22.38 6.44
C ASP A 189 -5.97 22.31 6.32
N ALA A 190 -6.46 21.41 5.48
CA ALA A 190 -7.89 21.21 5.29
C ALA A 190 -8.51 20.44 6.48
N PRO A 191 -9.74 20.78 6.91
CA PRO A 191 -10.43 20.05 7.96
C PRO A 191 -10.93 18.69 7.46
N LEU A 192 -11.03 17.72 8.38
CA LEU A 192 -11.64 16.42 8.10
C LEU A 192 -13.16 16.57 8.01
N ARG A 193 -13.76 16.26 6.85
CA ARG A 193 -15.21 16.43 6.60
C ARG A 193 -16.02 15.14 6.66
N ILE A 194 -15.37 13.98 6.78
CA ILE A 194 -16.10 12.73 7.01
C ILE A 194 -16.68 12.73 8.44
N PRO A 195 -17.97 12.41 8.63
CA PRO A 195 -18.55 12.32 9.97
C PRO A 195 -17.94 11.14 10.75
N SER A 196 -17.70 11.33 12.05
CA SER A 196 -16.96 10.38 12.89
C SER A 196 -17.53 8.96 12.88
N TRP A 197 -18.86 8.81 12.84
CA TRP A 197 -19.49 7.49 12.79
C TRP A 197 -19.19 6.72 11.49
N ARG A 198 -19.07 7.43 10.35
CA ARG A 198 -18.70 6.80 9.07
C ARG A 198 -17.22 6.44 9.07
N LEU A 199 -16.37 7.32 9.59
CA LEU A 199 -14.95 7.03 9.76
C LEU A 199 -14.77 5.73 10.57
N VAL A 200 -15.41 5.62 11.73
CA VAL A 200 -15.39 4.41 12.56
C VAL A 200 -15.93 3.19 11.80
N LYS A 201 -17.11 3.30 11.18
CA LYS A 201 -17.73 2.18 10.44
C LYS A 201 -16.81 1.66 9.34
N PHE A 202 -16.26 2.54 8.51
CA PHE A 202 -15.41 2.13 7.39
C PHE A 202 -14.00 1.72 7.84
N SER A 203 -13.51 2.24 8.97
CA SER A 203 -12.31 1.70 9.61
C SER A 203 -12.50 0.27 10.10
N ILE A 204 -13.68 -0.10 10.62
CA ILE A 204 -13.99 -1.49 10.98
C ILE A 204 -14.00 -2.39 9.74
N PHE A 205 -14.62 -1.95 8.64
CA PHE A 205 -14.58 -2.70 7.38
C PHE A 205 -13.15 -2.85 6.84
N GLY A 206 -12.36 -1.79 6.83
CA GLY A 206 -10.94 -1.86 6.46
C GLY A 206 -10.16 -2.80 7.39
N THR A 207 -10.43 -2.79 8.69
CA THR A 207 -9.79 -3.70 9.65
C THR A 207 -10.12 -5.16 9.36
N PHE A 208 -11.38 -5.46 9.04
CA PHE A 208 -11.81 -6.79 8.63
C PHE A 208 -11.07 -7.25 7.36
N PHE A 209 -11.01 -6.39 6.33
CA PHE A 209 -10.24 -6.72 5.12
C PHE A 209 -8.74 -6.83 5.39
N GLY A 210 -8.19 -6.07 6.33
CA GLY A 210 -6.79 -6.19 6.75
C GLY A 210 -6.50 -7.52 7.43
N ALA A 211 -7.41 -8.00 8.29
CA ALA A 211 -7.33 -9.35 8.86
C ALA A 211 -7.34 -10.42 7.76
N LEU A 212 -8.24 -10.30 6.78
CA LEU A 212 -8.26 -11.19 5.62
C LEU A 212 -6.96 -11.10 4.81
N ALA A 213 -6.42 -9.90 4.58
CA ALA A 213 -5.19 -9.70 3.80
C ALA A 213 -3.95 -10.28 4.48
N SER A 214 -3.95 -10.35 5.82
CA SER A 214 -2.88 -11.02 6.57
C SER A 214 -2.91 -12.55 6.45
N LEU A 215 -4.05 -13.14 6.05
CA LEU A 215 -4.23 -14.59 5.94
C LEU A 215 -4.22 -15.06 4.49
N LEU A 216 -4.94 -14.35 3.63
CA LEU A 216 -5.22 -14.73 2.26
C LEU A 216 -4.15 -14.17 1.32
N PRO A 217 -3.59 -14.99 0.42
CA PRO A 217 -2.56 -14.55 -0.50
C PRO A 217 -3.11 -13.48 -1.45
N THR A 218 -2.22 -12.60 -1.91
CA THR A 218 -2.44 -11.58 -2.94
C THR A 218 -3.44 -10.46 -2.61
N LEU A 219 -4.20 -10.54 -1.50
CA LEU A 219 -5.19 -9.53 -1.13
C LEU A 219 -4.51 -8.23 -0.69
N THR A 220 -4.69 -7.16 -1.48
CA THR A 220 -4.16 -5.83 -1.18
C THR A 220 -5.23 -4.86 -0.71
N ALA A 221 -4.83 -3.72 -0.12
CA ALA A 221 -5.74 -2.64 0.25
C ALA A 221 -6.55 -2.10 -0.95
N GLY A 222 -5.95 -2.09 -2.14
CA GLY A 222 -6.64 -1.73 -3.39
C GLY A 222 -7.75 -2.71 -3.77
N GLN A 223 -7.54 -4.02 -3.59
CA GLN A 223 -8.57 -5.04 -3.86
C GLN A 223 -9.64 -5.07 -2.77
N ALA A 224 -9.24 -4.93 -1.50
CA ALA A 224 -10.14 -4.82 -0.36
C ALA A 224 -11.11 -3.64 -0.52
N SER A 225 -10.60 -2.48 -0.93
CA SER A 225 -11.45 -1.31 -1.18
C SER A 225 -12.38 -1.50 -2.38
N LEU A 226 -12.01 -2.28 -3.40
CA LEU A 226 -12.94 -2.63 -4.48
C LEU A 226 -14.05 -3.57 -4.02
N LEU A 227 -13.76 -4.55 -3.17
CA LEU A 227 -14.77 -5.38 -2.52
C LEU A 227 -15.70 -4.51 -1.64
N GLY A 228 -15.11 -3.55 -0.92
CA GLY A 228 -15.83 -2.58 -0.09
C GLY A 228 -16.59 -1.49 -0.86
N SER A 229 -16.24 -1.24 -2.12
CA SER A 229 -16.70 -0.06 -2.88
C SER A 229 -18.21 -0.02 -3.10
N LYS A 230 -18.87 -1.19 -3.10
CA LYS A 230 -20.35 -1.27 -3.15
C LYS A 230 -21.04 -0.67 -1.93
N PHE A 231 -20.31 -0.57 -0.81
CA PHE A 231 -20.82 -0.04 0.46
C PHE A 231 -20.42 1.41 0.70
N THR A 232 -19.57 1.99 -0.16
CA THR A 232 -19.09 3.38 -0.06
C THR A 232 -19.85 4.28 -1.01
N LYS A 233 -20.13 5.51 -0.58
CA LYS A 233 -20.82 6.55 -1.36
C LYS A 233 -19.90 7.65 -1.86
N ASP A 234 -18.74 7.84 -1.23
CA ASP A 234 -17.80 8.88 -1.58
C ASP A 234 -16.33 8.41 -1.49
N ASP A 235 -15.43 9.27 -1.98
CA ASP A 235 -13.98 9.02 -1.98
C ASP A 235 -13.39 8.91 -0.56
N ARG A 236 -13.98 9.56 0.44
CA ARG A 236 -13.48 9.53 1.83
C ARG A 236 -13.74 8.18 2.46
N GLU A 237 -14.93 7.64 2.27
CA GLU A 237 -15.30 6.30 2.74
C GLU A 237 -14.44 5.24 2.07
N PHE A 238 -14.21 5.36 0.76
CA PHE A 238 -13.32 4.48 0.02
C PHE A 238 -11.88 4.52 0.56
N LEU A 239 -11.31 5.72 0.71
CA LEU A 239 -9.96 5.89 1.23
C LEU A 239 -9.82 5.43 2.69
N THR A 240 -10.87 5.59 3.50
CA THR A 240 -10.90 5.05 4.87
C THR A 240 -10.69 3.54 4.86
N ILE A 241 -11.39 2.80 3.97
CA ILE A 241 -11.19 1.35 3.82
C ILE A 241 -9.76 1.05 3.39
N VAL A 242 -9.20 1.78 2.42
CA VAL A 242 -7.83 1.58 1.91
C VAL A 242 -6.81 1.72 3.04
N TYR A 243 -6.81 2.87 3.74
CA TYR A 243 -5.83 3.17 4.78
C TYR A 243 -5.97 2.24 5.98
N SER A 244 -7.20 1.98 6.43
CA SER A 244 -7.44 1.03 7.51
C SER A 244 -7.03 -0.40 7.13
N THR A 245 -7.27 -0.83 5.88
CA THR A 245 -6.83 -2.16 5.42
C THR A 245 -5.32 -2.30 5.45
N ASN A 246 -4.58 -1.28 4.98
CA ASN A 246 -3.12 -1.31 4.92
C ASN A 246 -2.51 -1.47 6.33
N THR A 247 -2.92 -0.59 7.27
CA THR A 247 -2.42 -0.63 8.64
C THR A 247 -2.88 -1.89 9.40
N ALA A 248 -4.13 -2.31 9.22
CA ALA A 248 -4.62 -3.53 9.86
C ALA A 248 -3.92 -4.78 9.31
N ALA A 249 -3.68 -4.87 8.00
CA ALA A 249 -2.94 -5.98 7.40
C ALA A 249 -1.52 -6.10 7.99
N TYR A 250 -0.83 -4.97 8.16
CA TYR A 250 0.48 -4.94 8.83
C TYR A 250 0.39 -5.35 10.30
N SER A 251 -0.60 -4.82 11.04
CA SER A 251 -0.88 -5.16 12.44
C SER A 251 -1.11 -6.66 12.61
N PHE A 252 -2.07 -7.23 11.88
CA PHE A 252 -2.38 -8.66 11.93
C PHE A 252 -1.24 -9.54 11.39
N SER A 253 -0.37 -9.03 10.51
CA SER A 253 0.81 -9.79 10.07
C SER A 253 1.76 -10.09 11.23
N LEU A 254 1.90 -9.18 12.20
CA LEU A 254 2.67 -9.43 13.43
C LEU A 254 2.02 -10.53 14.27
N ALA A 255 0.69 -10.45 14.47
CA ALA A 255 -0.04 -11.50 15.18
C ALA A 255 0.06 -12.85 14.47
N ASN A 256 -0.06 -12.88 13.14
CA ASN A 256 0.08 -14.08 12.33
C ASN A 256 1.48 -14.70 12.46
N LEU A 257 2.53 -13.88 12.48
CA LEU A 257 3.90 -14.33 12.68
C LEU A 257 4.05 -15.02 14.05
N ALA A 258 3.54 -14.39 15.12
CA ALA A 258 3.58 -14.95 16.47
C ALA A 258 2.78 -16.26 16.62
N LEU A 259 1.66 -16.40 15.90
CA LEU A 259 0.78 -17.56 16.00
C LEU A 259 1.18 -18.73 15.10
N THR A 260 1.69 -18.44 13.90
CA THR A 260 1.86 -19.44 12.83
C THR A 260 3.29 -19.58 12.34
N GLY A 261 4.18 -18.67 12.73
CA GLY A 261 5.54 -18.57 12.20
C GLY A 261 5.61 -18.11 10.74
N LYS A 262 4.47 -17.81 10.09
CA LYS A 262 4.43 -17.44 8.68
C LYS A 262 4.55 -15.94 8.50
N THR A 263 5.50 -15.54 7.67
CA THR A 263 5.74 -14.15 7.27
C THR A 263 4.81 -13.73 6.14
N ARG A 264 4.44 -12.45 6.11
CA ARG A 264 3.50 -11.88 5.11
C ARG A 264 4.00 -10.61 4.43
N ASN A 265 5.02 -9.98 5.02
CA ASN A 265 5.69 -8.81 4.44
C ASN A 265 7.18 -8.85 4.85
N GLY A 266 8.03 -8.08 4.17
CA GLY A 266 9.48 -8.12 4.40
C GLY A 266 9.91 -7.66 5.79
N VAL A 267 9.13 -6.80 6.47
CA VAL A 267 9.41 -6.43 7.86
C VAL A 267 9.20 -7.62 8.78
N MET A 268 8.16 -8.43 8.58
CA MET A 268 7.95 -9.66 9.35
C MET A 268 9.08 -10.67 9.12
N VAL A 269 9.65 -10.72 7.91
CA VAL A 269 10.84 -11.54 7.63
C VAL A 269 12.05 -11.07 8.46
N ALA A 270 12.26 -9.76 8.55
CA ALA A 270 13.36 -9.20 9.34
C ALA A 270 13.16 -9.28 10.86
N ILE A 271 11.91 -9.22 11.34
CA ILE A 271 11.58 -9.49 12.74
C ILE A 271 11.91 -10.95 13.10
N GLY A 272 11.65 -11.89 12.20
CA GLY A 272 11.95 -13.30 12.40
C GLY A 272 11.02 -13.94 13.43
N ASN A 273 11.56 -14.31 14.59
CA ASN A 273 10.80 -14.98 15.65
C ASN A 273 10.28 -13.97 16.66
N VAL A 274 8.97 -13.96 16.87
CA VAL A 274 8.30 -13.16 17.90
C VAL A 274 7.30 -14.04 18.63
N SER A 275 7.28 -13.95 19.97
CA SER A 275 6.36 -14.71 20.80
C SER A 275 5.04 -13.97 21.02
N ILE A 276 3.98 -14.70 21.37
CA ILE A 276 2.67 -14.12 21.69
C ILE A 276 2.78 -13.16 22.89
N GLN A 277 3.69 -13.44 23.82
CA GLN A 277 3.95 -12.64 25.01
C GLN A 277 4.55 -11.26 24.69
N GLU A 278 5.20 -11.09 23.55
CA GLU A 278 5.77 -9.82 23.12
C GLU A 278 4.75 -8.89 22.44
N LEU A 279 3.63 -9.45 21.95
CA LEU A 279 2.61 -8.69 21.22
C LEU A 279 2.06 -7.49 22.01
N PRO A 280 1.67 -7.60 23.31
CA PRO A 280 1.14 -6.47 24.05
C PRO A 280 2.12 -5.29 24.10
N PHE A 281 3.41 -5.58 24.28
CA PHE A 281 4.46 -4.55 24.30
C PHE A 281 4.62 -3.87 22.94
N LEU A 282 4.69 -4.66 21.86
CA LEU A 282 4.83 -4.12 20.50
C LEU A 282 3.61 -3.27 20.11
N TYR A 283 2.39 -3.71 20.43
CA TYR A 283 1.18 -2.94 20.16
C TYR A 283 1.09 -1.64 20.99
N LEU A 284 1.55 -1.66 22.25
CA LEU A 284 1.64 -0.44 23.07
C LEU A 284 2.60 0.59 22.46
N LEU A 285 3.76 0.13 21.96
CA LEU A 285 4.70 0.99 21.22
C LEU A 285 4.07 1.52 19.94
N GLY A 286 3.34 0.67 19.21
CA GLY A 286 2.62 1.07 18.01
C GLY A 286 1.57 2.16 18.27
N LEU A 287 0.79 2.02 19.35
CA LEU A 287 -0.16 3.03 19.79
C LEU A 287 0.56 4.34 20.16
N SER A 288 1.68 4.25 20.87
CA SER A 288 2.50 5.42 21.23
C SER A 288 3.02 6.14 19.98
N ALA A 289 3.51 5.39 18.99
CA ALA A 289 3.94 5.94 17.70
C ALA A 289 2.78 6.61 16.94
N SER A 290 1.59 6.01 16.95
CA SER A 290 0.40 6.59 16.30
C SER A 290 0.00 7.95 16.90
N MET A 291 0.10 8.11 18.23
CA MET A 291 -0.16 9.38 18.90
C MET A 291 0.84 10.46 18.50
N LEU A 292 2.13 10.11 18.39
CA LEU A 292 3.16 11.04 17.90
C LEU A 292 2.87 11.48 16.46
N LEU A 293 2.49 10.54 15.58
CA LEU A 293 2.18 10.84 14.18
C LEU A 293 1.01 11.82 14.05
N LEU A 294 -0.05 11.67 14.85
CA LEU A 294 -1.20 12.59 14.83
C LEU A 294 -0.78 14.05 15.13
N ILE A 295 0.33 14.26 15.84
CA ILE A 295 0.83 15.59 16.20
C ILE A 295 1.67 16.19 15.07
N PHE A 296 2.68 15.47 14.57
CA PHE A 296 3.67 16.07 13.66
C PHE A 296 3.44 15.78 12.18
N ALA A 297 2.86 14.63 11.82
CA ALA A 297 2.75 14.20 10.42
C ALA A 297 1.90 15.15 9.54
N PRO A 298 0.78 15.74 10.00
CA PRO A 298 0.02 16.71 9.20
C PRO A 298 0.86 17.91 8.78
N ARG A 299 1.65 18.47 9.71
CA ARG A 299 2.52 19.62 9.44
C ARG A 299 3.61 19.27 8.44
N LEU A 300 4.26 18.12 8.65
CA LEU A 300 5.31 17.63 7.75
C LEU A 300 4.79 17.38 6.34
N ALA A 301 3.62 16.74 6.20
CA ALA A 301 2.97 16.49 4.92
C ALA A 301 2.65 17.78 4.16
N ILE A 302 2.15 18.82 4.85
CA ILE A 302 1.86 20.13 4.24
C ILE A 302 3.14 20.81 3.73
N ILE A 303 4.24 20.73 4.50
CA ILE A 303 5.54 21.27 4.07
C ILE A 303 6.01 20.56 2.80
N ILE A 304 5.98 19.23 2.78
CA ILE A 304 6.37 18.43 1.62
C ILE A 304 5.48 18.75 0.42
N GLY A 305 4.16 18.82 0.61
CA GLY A 305 3.23 19.16 -0.46
C GLY A 305 3.49 20.54 -1.07
N LYS A 306 3.79 21.55 -0.24
CA LYS A 306 4.13 22.90 -0.72
C LYS A 306 5.41 22.92 -1.54
N VAL A 307 6.44 22.19 -1.11
CA VAL A 307 7.70 22.06 -1.84
C VAL A 307 7.49 21.31 -3.16
N ALA A 308 6.79 20.18 -3.10
CA ALA A 308 6.45 19.34 -4.25
C ALA A 308 5.74 20.12 -5.36
N PHE A 309 4.64 20.82 -5.04
CA PHE A 309 3.86 21.55 -6.05
C PHE A 309 4.52 22.85 -6.51
N ARG A 310 5.51 23.39 -5.78
CA ARG A 310 6.30 24.55 -6.25
C ARG A 310 7.18 24.21 -7.44
N GLN A 311 7.70 22.98 -7.52
CA GLN A 311 8.57 22.51 -8.60
C GLN A 311 8.13 21.13 -9.11
N TYR A 312 6.84 21.00 -9.44
CA TYR A 312 6.20 19.70 -9.69
C TYR A 312 6.92 18.83 -10.72
N ARG A 313 7.23 19.37 -11.90
CA ARG A 313 7.93 18.64 -12.97
C ARG A 313 9.34 18.18 -12.57
N PRO A 314 10.24 19.06 -12.08
CA PRO A 314 11.54 18.64 -11.56
C PRO A 314 11.44 17.59 -10.44
N THR A 315 10.46 17.72 -9.53
CA THR A 315 10.25 16.76 -8.45
C THR A 315 9.85 15.38 -8.99
N ILE A 316 8.90 15.32 -9.93
CA ILE A 316 8.51 14.05 -10.57
C ILE A 316 9.70 13.42 -11.30
N LEU A 317 10.44 14.20 -12.10
CA LEU A 317 11.60 13.69 -12.81
C LEU A 317 12.65 13.13 -11.83
N GLY A 318 12.91 13.85 -10.74
CA GLY A 318 13.80 13.37 -9.66
C GLY A 318 13.32 12.05 -9.06
N ILE A 319 12.00 11.89 -8.85
CA ILE A 319 11.40 10.65 -8.36
C ILE A 319 11.59 9.52 -9.39
N ILE A 320 11.30 9.75 -10.67
CA ILE A 320 11.48 8.74 -11.72
C ILE A 320 12.94 8.26 -11.77
N VAL A 321 13.89 9.20 -11.79
CA VAL A 321 15.33 8.87 -11.78
C VAL A 321 15.71 8.10 -10.52
N PHE A 322 15.22 8.52 -9.37
CA PHE A 322 15.46 7.85 -8.09
C PHE A 322 14.92 6.41 -8.08
N LEU A 323 13.73 6.17 -8.62
CA LEU A 323 13.14 4.83 -8.72
C LEU A 323 13.96 3.91 -9.63
N PHE A 324 14.41 4.40 -10.79
CA PHE A 324 15.29 3.62 -11.66
C PHE A 324 16.65 3.34 -11.02
N LEU A 325 17.21 4.31 -10.30
CA LEU A 325 18.45 4.12 -9.54
C LEU A 325 18.28 3.04 -8.47
N LEU A 326 17.18 3.07 -7.71
CA LEU A 326 16.89 2.02 -6.72
C LEU A 326 16.70 0.65 -7.38
N GLY A 327 15.99 0.57 -8.50
CA GLY A 327 15.84 -0.69 -9.25
C GLY A 327 17.17 -1.25 -9.72
N PHE A 328 18.07 -0.38 -10.18
CA PHE A 328 19.43 -0.76 -10.52
C PHE A 328 20.25 -1.21 -9.30
N LEU A 329 20.11 -0.53 -8.16
CA LEU A 329 20.82 -0.91 -6.94
C LEU A 329 20.34 -2.24 -6.35
N TYR A 330 19.08 -2.60 -6.52
CA TYR A 330 18.53 -3.85 -5.99
C TYR A 330 18.79 -5.04 -6.90
N ASP A 331 18.57 -4.89 -8.20
CA ASP A 331 18.53 -6.00 -9.15
C ASP A 331 19.36 -5.76 -10.43
N GLY A 332 20.18 -4.71 -10.43
CA GLY A 332 21.05 -4.37 -11.55
C GLY A 332 20.27 -3.99 -12.81
N ILE A 333 20.87 -4.31 -13.96
CA ILE A 333 20.26 -4.02 -15.27
C ILE A 333 18.97 -4.81 -15.49
N LEU A 334 18.86 -6.03 -14.94
CA LEU A 334 17.66 -6.86 -15.06
C LEU A 334 16.47 -6.20 -14.36
N GLY A 335 16.67 -5.63 -13.16
CA GLY A 335 15.65 -4.84 -12.47
C GLY A 335 15.10 -3.71 -13.33
N VAL A 336 15.99 -2.95 -13.96
CA VAL A 336 15.61 -1.83 -14.84
C VAL A 336 14.82 -2.32 -16.06
N LEU A 337 15.24 -3.42 -16.70
CA LEU A 337 14.52 -3.99 -17.84
C LEU A 337 13.11 -4.48 -17.47
N VAL A 338 12.98 -5.10 -16.29
CA VAL A 338 11.67 -5.51 -15.75
C VAL A 338 10.81 -4.29 -15.45
N MET A 339 11.36 -3.23 -14.83
CA MET A 339 10.64 -1.98 -14.58
C MET A 339 10.10 -1.36 -15.86
N ILE A 340 10.91 -1.29 -16.92
CA ILE A 340 10.51 -0.75 -18.22
C ILE A 340 9.38 -1.60 -18.83
N SER A 341 9.53 -2.92 -18.82
CA SER A 341 8.53 -3.85 -19.36
C SER A 341 7.20 -3.74 -18.62
N ALA A 342 7.24 -3.74 -17.29
CA ALA A 342 6.11 -3.51 -16.42
C ALA A 342 5.48 -2.12 -16.64
N MET A 343 6.28 -1.08 -16.89
CA MET A 343 5.80 0.27 -17.18
C MET A 343 4.99 0.33 -18.47
N PHE A 344 5.47 -0.29 -19.55
CA PHE A 344 4.71 -0.37 -20.79
C PHE A 344 3.36 -1.06 -20.60
N LEU A 345 3.35 -2.20 -19.91
CA LEU A 345 2.10 -2.88 -19.56
C LEU A 345 1.21 -1.99 -18.68
N GLY A 346 1.81 -1.25 -17.75
CA GLY A 346 1.16 -0.34 -16.80
C GLY A 346 0.35 0.78 -17.45
N PHE A 347 0.65 1.17 -18.70
CA PHE A 347 -0.15 2.13 -19.47
C PHE A 347 -1.41 1.54 -20.12
N VAL A 348 -1.50 0.21 -20.29
CA VAL A 348 -2.56 -0.43 -21.09
C VAL A 348 -3.94 -0.35 -20.43
N ALA A 349 -4.04 -0.64 -19.13
CA ALA A 349 -5.33 -0.68 -18.43
C ALA A 349 -6.07 0.67 -18.45
N PRO A 350 -5.44 1.82 -18.14
CA PRO A 350 -6.09 3.12 -18.31
C PRO A 350 -6.61 3.36 -19.74
N LEU A 351 -5.80 3.06 -20.76
CA LEU A 351 -6.17 3.22 -22.17
C LEU A 351 -7.39 2.37 -22.55
N TRP A 352 -7.49 1.16 -21.99
CA TRP A 352 -8.59 0.23 -22.24
C TRP A 352 -9.78 0.39 -21.29
N LYS A 353 -9.78 1.44 -20.45
CA LYS A 353 -10.80 1.72 -19.44
C LYS A 353 -11.00 0.56 -18.45
N VAL A 354 -9.91 -0.13 -18.11
CA VAL A 354 -9.84 -1.20 -17.11
C VAL A 354 -9.16 -0.67 -15.86
N ARG A 355 -9.64 -1.06 -14.68
CA ARG A 355 -9.02 -0.65 -13.40
C ARG A 355 -7.63 -1.29 -13.24
N ARG A 356 -6.64 -0.51 -12.82
CA ARG A 356 -5.24 -0.95 -12.61
C ARG A 356 -5.10 -2.15 -11.67
N VAL A 357 -6.05 -2.38 -10.77
CA VAL A 357 -6.07 -3.55 -9.88
C VAL A 357 -5.92 -4.89 -10.62
N THR A 358 -6.33 -4.95 -11.89
CA THR A 358 -6.26 -6.15 -12.72
C THR A 358 -4.82 -6.59 -12.98
N TYR A 359 -3.84 -5.69 -12.88
CA TYR A 359 -2.42 -6.03 -12.93
C TYR A 359 -1.98 -6.94 -11.79
N MET A 360 -2.76 -7.09 -10.72
CA MET A 360 -2.49 -8.06 -9.66
C MET A 360 -2.52 -9.52 -10.14
N GLY A 361 -2.94 -9.77 -11.39
CA GLY A 361 -2.65 -11.01 -12.11
C GLY A 361 -1.17 -11.40 -12.04
N VAL A 362 -0.25 -10.42 -11.95
CA VAL A 362 1.19 -10.62 -11.75
C VAL A 362 1.55 -11.51 -10.56
N LEU A 363 0.73 -11.52 -9.51
CA LEU A 363 0.92 -12.43 -8.37
C LEU A 363 -0.02 -13.63 -8.43
N MET A 364 -1.27 -13.39 -8.83
CA MET A 364 -2.33 -14.38 -8.76
C MET A 364 -2.12 -15.51 -9.76
N PHE A 365 -1.71 -15.18 -10.99
CA PHE A 365 -1.53 -16.17 -12.04
C PHE A 365 -0.38 -17.14 -11.74
N PRO A 366 0.84 -16.70 -11.33
CA PRO A 366 1.89 -17.63 -10.91
C PRO A 366 1.43 -18.59 -9.81
N ILE A 367 0.75 -18.08 -8.78
CA ILE A 367 0.21 -18.92 -7.69
C ILE A 367 -0.78 -19.98 -8.20
N LEU A 368 -1.63 -19.62 -9.17
CA LEU A 368 -2.57 -20.56 -9.77
C LEU A 368 -1.86 -21.63 -10.59
N VAL A 369 -0.85 -21.26 -11.38
CA VAL A 369 -0.07 -22.20 -12.20
C VAL A 369 0.72 -23.17 -11.33
N GLU A 370 1.48 -22.66 -10.37
CA GLU A 370 2.28 -23.47 -9.43
C GLU A 370 1.42 -24.33 -8.49
N SER A 371 0.12 -24.05 -8.37
CA SER A 371 -0.78 -24.91 -7.59
C SER A 371 -1.29 -26.13 -8.34
N VAL A 372 -1.14 -26.15 -9.66
CA VAL A 372 -1.65 -27.20 -10.56
C VAL A 372 -0.51 -28.10 -11.07
N ILE A 373 0.66 -27.52 -11.31
CA ILE A 373 1.91 -28.20 -11.68
C ILE A 373 2.58 -28.72 -10.40
#